data_AF-A0A936VJU5-F1
#
_entry.id   AF-A0A936VJU5-F1
#
_cell.length_a   1.000
_cell.length_b   1.000
_cell.length_c   1.000
_cell.angle_alpha   90.00
_cell.angle_beta   90.00
_cell.angle_gamma   90.00
#
_symmetry.space_group_name_H-M   'P 1'
#
loop_
_entity.id
_entity.type
_entity.pdbx_description
1 polymer ?
#
loop_
_entity_poly.entity_id
_entity_poly.type
_entity_poly.pdbx_seq_one_letter_code
_entity_poly.pdbx_strand_id
1 'polypeptide(L)' 'MIEKNISCLPVTTKEEILEGILSWKDILKALVGAPRITI' A
#
# COMPACT_ATOMS: atom_id res chain seq x y z
N MET A 1 -4.02 8.93 3.64
CA MET A 1 -5.14 7.97 3.53
C MET A 1 -6.09 8.01 4.75
N ILE A 2 -5.64 8.07 6.03
CA ILE A 2 -6.52 8.15 7.22
C ILE A 2 -7.21 9.52 7.29
N GLU A 3 -6.47 10.61 7.12
CA GLU A 3 -7.03 11.98 7.09
C GLU A 3 -8.03 12.21 5.96
N LYS A 4 -7.97 11.42 4.89
CA LYS A 4 -8.90 11.48 3.75
C LYS A 4 -9.94 10.35 3.74
N ASN A 5 -9.96 9.49 4.76
CA ASN A 5 -10.79 8.27 4.84
C ASN A 5 -10.67 7.34 3.61
N ILE A 6 -9.53 7.37 2.93
CA ILE A 6 -9.29 6.57 1.73
C ILE A 6 -8.83 5.18 2.17
N SER A 7 -9.70 4.18 1.96
CA SER A 7 -9.44 2.77 2.30
C SER A 7 -8.38 2.12 1.42
N CYS A 8 -8.20 2.60 0.19
CA CYS A 8 -7.34 1.97 -0.82
C CYS A 8 -6.66 3.04 -1.70
N LEU A 9 -5.36 2.89 -1.94
CA LEU A 9 -4.60 3.69 -2.88
C LEU A 9 -4.32 2.85 -4.13
N PRO A 10 -4.73 3.31 -5.32
CA PRO A 10 -4.28 2.68 -6.55
C PRO A 10 -2.77 2.93 -6.71
N VAL A 11 -2.01 1.86 -6.95
CA VAL A 11 -0.61 1.93 -7.36
C VAL A 11 -0.63 2.00 -8.88
N THR A 12 -0.15 3.11 -9.42
CA THR A 12 -0.09 3.34 -10.86
C THR A 12 1.35 3.44 -11.33
N THR A 13 1.61 3.03 -12.58
CA THR A 13 2.89 3.27 -13.24
C THR A 13 3.05 4.75 -13.59
N LYS A 14 4.24 5.14 -14.07
CA LYS A 14 4.48 6.48 -14.61
C LYS A 14 3.60 6.83 -15.83
N GLU A 15 3.03 5.83 -16.47
CA GLU A 15 2.10 5.96 -17.60
C GLU A 15 0.63 5.94 -17.15
N GLU A 16 0.38 6.13 -15.84
CA GLU A 16 -0.95 6.14 -15.22
C GLU A 16 -1.71 4.82 -15.36
N ILE A 17 -1.01 3.73 -15.68
CA ILE A 17 -1.59 2.38 -15.77
C ILE A 17 -1.71 1.80 -14.36
N LEU A 18 -2.88 1.28 -14.01
CA LEU A 18 -3.13 0.66 -12.71
C LEU A 18 -2.38 -0.68 -12.60
N GLU A 19 -1.35 -0.74 -11.75
CA GLU A 19 -0.63 -1.99 -11.43
C GLU A 19 -1.29 -2.76 -10.29
N GLY A 20 -1.95 -2.06 -9.37
CA GLY A 20 -2.58 -2.71 -8.23
C GLY A 20 -3.28 -1.76 -7.29
N ILE A 21 -3.84 -2.31 -6.21
CA ILE A 21 -4.55 -1.58 -5.17
C ILE A 21 -3.88 -1.89 -3.84
N LEU A 22 -3.41 -0.87 -3.14
CA LEU A 22 -2.82 -0.96 -1.82
C LEU A 22 -3.84 -0.49 -0.77
N SER A 23 -4.36 -1.41 0.05
CA SER A 23 -5.22 -1.04 1.18
C SER A 23 -4.41 -0.90 2.47
N TRP A 24 -4.99 -0.22 3.47
CA TRP A 24 -4.46 -0.17 4.84
C TRP A 24 -4.23 -1.55 5.43
N LYS A 25 -5.10 -2.52 5.11
CA LYS A 25 -4.93 -3.91 5.55
C LYS A 25 -3.65 -4.52 4.98
N ASP A 26 -3.29 -4.20 3.74
CA ASP A 26 -2.06 -4.67 3.12
C ASP A 26 -0.84 -4.01 3.76
N ILE A 27 -0.91 -2.71 4.06
CA ILE A 27 0.15 -1.99 4.79
C ILE A 27 0.34 -2.59 6.19
N LEU A 28 -0.74 -2.82 6.93
CA LEU A 28 -0.69 -3.45 8.26
C LEU A 28 -0.15 -4.88 8.19
N LYS A 29 -0.56 -5.67 7.20
CA LYS A 29 -0.07 -7.03 6.99
C LYS A 29 1.42 -7.04 6.63
N ALA A 30 1.88 -6.07 5.85
CA ALA A 30 3.30 -5.88 5.56
C ALA A 30 4.07 -5.46 6.82
N LEU A 31 3.54 -4.54 7.65
CA LEU A 31 4.21 -4.12 8.87
C LEU A 31 4.27 -5.22 9.95
N VAL A 32 3.21 -6.01 10.07
CA VAL A 32 3.12 -7.10 11.06
C VAL A 32 3.82 -8.37 10.57
N GLY A 33 3.82 -8.60 9.25
CA GLY A 33 4.34 -9.81 8.61
C GLY A 33 5.70 -9.66 7.92
N ALA A 34 6.27 -8.44 7.80
CA ALA A 34 7.59 -8.28 7.22
C ALA A 34 8.64 -8.89 8.16
N PRO A 35 9.38 -9.93 7.74
CA PRO A 35 10.65 -10.23 8.40
C PRO A 35 11.49 -8.95 8.35
N ARG A 36 12.09 -8.55 9.47
CA ARG A 36 12.99 -7.39 9.55
C ARG A 36 14.01 -7.46 8.40
N ILE A 37 13.79 -6.73 7.32
CA ILE A 37 14.87 -6.36 6.41
C ILE A 37 15.56 -5.17 7.10
N THR A 38 16.66 -5.47 7.78
CA THR A 38 17.69 -4.49 8.12
C THR A 38 18.49 -4.28 6.84
N ILE A 39 18.36 -3.09 6.25
CA ILE A 39 19.34 -2.53 5.29
C ILE A 39 20.19 -1.50 6.02
#